data_AF-A0A7V8IM21-F1
#
_entry.id   AF-A0A7V8IM21-F1
#
_cell.length_a   1.000
_cell.length_b   1.000
_cell.length_c   1.000
_cell.angle_alpha   90.00
_cell.angle_beta   90.00
_cell.angle_gamma   90.00
#
_symmetry.space_group_name_H-M   'P 1'
#
loop_
_entity.id
_entity.type
_entity.pdbx_description
1 polymer ?
#
loop_
_entity_poly.entity_id
_entity_poly.type
_entity_poly.pdbx_seq_one_letter_code
_entity_poly.pdbx_strand_id
1 'polypeptide(L)'
;MLKKTVLTLAMLGTLASASVQAAQHMECVKTNQKEIASLFDRWNASLQTGDAKQVAKNYAPDAVLLPTLSDQPRTTDAERVDYFEHFLEKKPVGKIDTRTIRIGCNKAVDTGTYTFTFGDGSQAKARYTYTYAWNGKQWLITTHHSSANPNG
;
A
#
# COMPACT_ATOMS: atom_id res chain seq x y z
N MET A 1 -50.65 -65.39 -28.94
CA MET A 1 -49.42 -64.85 -28.33
C MET A 1 -49.44 -63.33 -28.43
N LEU A 2 -49.66 -62.60 -27.34
CA LEU A 2 -49.12 -61.25 -27.19
C LEU A 2 -48.91 -60.97 -25.69
N LYS A 3 -47.70 -60.49 -25.39
CA LYS A 3 -47.03 -60.53 -24.10
C LYS A 3 -47.27 -59.26 -23.29
N LYS A 4 -47.55 -59.48 -22.00
CA LYS A 4 -47.00 -58.83 -20.80
C LYS A 4 -47.10 -57.30 -20.65
N THR A 5 -47.93 -56.94 -19.68
CA THR A 5 -47.85 -55.77 -18.80
C THR A 5 -46.41 -55.46 -18.36
N VAL A 6 -46.01 -54.19 -18.43
CA VAL A 6 -44.87 -53.65 -17.69
C VAL A 6 -45.31 -52.36 -17.01
N LEU A 7 -45.51 -52.44 -15.69
CA LEU A 7 -45.43 -51.30 -14.78
C LEU A 7 -43.98 -50.81 -14.79
N THR A 8 -43.75 -49.50 -14.90
CA THR A 8 -42.47 -48.90 -14.54
C THR A 8 -42.72 -47.73 -13.60
N LEU A 9 -42.22 -47.90 -12.37
CA LEU A 9 -42.19 -46.93 -11.29
C LEU A 9 -40.76 -46.36 -11.21
N ALA A 10 -40.65 -45.16 -10.61
CA ALA A 10 -39.44 -44.46 -10.15
C ALA A 10 -38.83 -43.47 -11.17
N MET A 11 -38.33 -42.28 -10.78
CA MET A 11 -37.91 -41.80 -9.46
C MET A 11 -37.88 -40.26 -9.52
N LEU A 12 -38.44 -39.56 -8.52
CA LEU A 12 -38.18 -38.12 -8.34
C LEU A 12 -36.73 -37.95 -7.87
N GLY A 13 -35.84 -37.54 -8.77
CA GLY A 13 -34.49 -37.11 -8.41
C GLY A 13 -34.53 -35.65 -7.93
N THR A 14 -34.46 -35.43 -6.62
CA THR A 14 -34.19 -34.11 -6.05
C THR A 14 -32.71 -33.78 -6.27
N LEU A 15 -32.44 -32.89 -7.24
CA LEU A 15 -31.13 -32.28 -7.42
C LEU A 15 -30.90 -31.25 -6.31
N ALA A 16 -30.32 -31.68 -5.18
CA ALA A 16 -29.74 -30.75 -4.22
C ALA A 16 -28.35 -30.32 -4.72
N SER A 17 -28.30 -29.26 -5.52
CA SER A 17 -27.05 -28.57 -5.85
C SER A 17 -26.54 -27.84 -4.60
N ALA A 18 -25.79 -28.53 -3.75
CA ALA A 18 -24.98 -27.88 -2.73
C ALA A 18 -23.78 -27.23 -3.42
N SER A 19 -23.95 -26.00 -3.89
CA SER A 19 -22.83 -25.14 -4.26
C SER A 19 -22.08 -24.76 -2.99
N VAL A 20 -21.12 -25.61 -2.60
CA VAL A 20 -20.10 -25.23 -1.62
C VAL A 20 -19.21 -24.21 -2.30
N GLN A 21 -19.50 -22.92 -2.12
CA GLN A 21 -18.55 -21.86 -2.45
C GLN A 21 -17.29 -22.12 -1.61
N ALA A 22 -16.27 -22.72 -2.23
CA ALA A 22 -14.94 -22.76 -1.65
C ALA A 22 -14.52 -21.31 -1.42
N ALA A 23 -14.36 -20.92 -0.15
CA ALA A 23 -13.64 -19.70 0.17
C ALA A 23 -12.28 -19.81 -0.52
N GLN A 24 -12.05 -19.00 -1.55
CA GLN A 24 -10.76 -18.99 -2.21
C GLN A 24 -9.74 -18.60 -1.15
N HIS A 25 -8.88 -19.55 -0.77
CA HIS A 25 -7.70 -19.27 0.04
C HIS A 25 -6.86 -18.28 -0.76
N MET A 26 -6.99 -16.99 -0.44
CA MET A 26 -6.13 -15.98 -1.02
C MET A 26 -4.75 -16.18 -0.40
N GLU A 27 -3.82 -16.77 -1.17
CA GLU A 27 -2.43 -16.84 -0.76
C GLU A 27 -1.86 -15.42 -0.74
N CYS A 28 -1.48 -14.97 0.45
CA CYS A 28 -0.87 -13.67 0.65
C CYS A 28 0.63 -13.78 0.37
N VAL A 29 1.23 -12.71 -0.15
CA VAL A 29 2.68 -12.64 -0.29
C VAL A 29 3.33 -12.80 1.09
N LYS A 30 4.33 -13.69 1.18
CA LYS A 30 5.12 -13.84 2.40
C LYS A 30 6.01 -12.61 2.55
N THR A 31 5.98 -11.99 3.73
CA THR A 31 6.87 -10.88 4.05
C THR A 31 7.18 -10.80 5.55
N ASN A 32 8.09 -9.91 5.95
CA ASN A 32 8.45 -9.64 7.35
C ASN A 32 8.70 -8.14 7.60
N GLN A 33 8.90 -7.76 8.86
CA GLN A 33 9.08 -6.35 9.24
C GLN A 33 10.30 -5.69 8.58
N LYS A 34 11.39 -6.43 8.34
CA LYS A 34 12.60 -5.89 7.71
C LYS A 34 12.35 -5.52 6.25
N GLU A 35 11.60 -6.35 5.53
CA GLU A 35 11.22 -6.09 4.14
C GLU A 35 10.24 -4.92 4.02
N ILE A 36 9.28 -4.77 4.94
CA ILE A 36 8.39 -3.60 4.95
C ILE A 36 9.18 -2.34 5.31
N ALA A 37 10.11 -2.42 6.27
CA ALA A 37 10.96 -1.30 6.65
C ALA A 37 11.83 -0.77 5.50
N SER A 38 12.32 -1.67 4.63
CA SER A 38 13.16 -1.28 3.48
C SER A 38 12.41 -0.56 2.37
N LEU A 39 11.06 -0.56 2.40
CA LEU A 39 10.25 0.23 1.47
C LEU A 39 10.43 1.74 1.72
N PHE A 40 10.63 2.15 2.98
CA PHE A 40 11.06 3.51 3.30
C PHE A 40 12.44 3.80 2.71
N ASP A 41 13.40 2.88 2.82
CA ASP A 41 14.75 3.09 2.30
C ASP A 41 14.72 3.26 0.78
N ARG A 42 13.92 2.45 0.07
CA ARG A 42 13.67 2.59 -1.38
C ARG A 42 13.06 3.95 -1.72
N TRP A 43 12.03 4.37 -0.99
CA TRP A 43 11.39 5.67 -1.19
C TRP A 43 12.36 6.83 -0.90
N ASN A 44 13.12 6.76 0.19
CA ASN A 44 14.10 7.77 0.58
C ASN A 44 15.26 7.85 -0.42
N ALA A 45 15.72 6.73 -0.96
CA ALA A 45 16.72 6.69 -2.03
C ALA A 45 16.20 7.37 -3.31
N SER A 46 14.89 7.24 -3.62
CA SER A 46 14.32 7.93 -4.78
C SER A 46 14.33 9.46 -4.61
N LEU A 47 14.23 9.98 -3.38
CA LEU A 47 14.39 11.42 -3.14
C LEU A 47 15.77 11.92 -3.56
N GLN A 48 16.81 11.11 -3.32
CA GLN A 48 18.19 11.49 -3.64
C GLN A 48 18.47 11.60 -5.14
N THR A 49 17.57 11.12 -5.99
CA THR A 49 17.70 11.26 -7.45
C THR A 49 17.33 12.65 -7.94
N GLY A 50 16.58 13.43 -7.14
CA GLY A 50 16.01 14.70 -7.58
C GLY A 50 14.91 14.56 -8.64
N ASP A 51 14.47 13.34 -8.97
CA ASP A 51 13.43 13.07 -9.97
C ASP A 51 12.09 12.74 -9.28
N ALA A 52 11.16 13.69 -9.33
CA ALA A 52 9.83 13.56 -8.73
C ALA A 52 9.04 12.34 -9.27
N LYS A 53 9.25 11.95 -10.54
CA LYS A 53 8.60 10.77 -11.12
C LYS A 53 9.16 9.49 -10.53
N GLN A 54 10.44 9.45 -10.18
CA GLN A 54 11.02 8.30 -9.47
C GLN A 54 10.46 8.16 -8.06
N VAL A 55 10.19 9.28 -7.39
CA VAL A 55 9.50 9.26 -6.09
C VAL A 55 8.07 8.75 -6.25
N ALA A 56 7.32 9.31 -7.19
CA ALA A 56 5.93 8.93 -7.46
C ALA A 56 5.75 7.45 -7.86
N LYS A 57 6.74 6.83 -8.52
CA LYS A 57 6.73 5.38 -8.85
C LYS A 57 6.62 4.45 -7.63
N ASN A 58 6.89 4.93 -6.42
CA ASN A 58 6.69 4.15 -5.20
C ASN A 58 5.22 4.07 -4.77
N TYR A 59 4.33 4.86 -5.37
CA TYR A 59 2.93 4.98 -5.01
C TYR A 59 2.05 4.13 -5.93
N ALA A 60 0.97 3.59 -5.37
CA ALA A 60 -0.10 3.00 -6.17
C ALA A 60 -0.78 4.10 -7.02
N PRO A 61 -1.37 3.76 -8.18
CA PRO A 61 -2.03 4.74 -9.03
C PRO A 61 -3.08 5.59 -8.31
N ASP A 62 -3.82 4.96 -7.39
CA ASP A 62 -4.90 5.50 -6.56
C ASP A 62 -4.43 5.96 -5.17
N ALA A 63 -3.12 6.09 -4.94
CA ALA A 63 -2.60 6.41 -3.61
C ALA A 63 -2.97 7.82 -3.13
N VAL A 64 -3.13 7.99 -1.82
CA VAL A 64 -3.35 9.31 -1.22
C VAL A 64 -2.10 9.79 -0.49
N LEU A 65 -1.65 11.00 -0.79
CA LEU A 65 -0.62 11.69 -0.04
C LEU A 65 -1.22 12.90 0.68
N LEU A 66 -1.08 12.92 2.00
CA LEU A 66 -1.35 14.06 2.89
C LEU A 66 0.00 14.60 3.37
N PRO A 67 0.57 15.62 2.69
CA PRO A 67 1.92 16.09 2.96
C PRO A 67 1.97 17.10 4.11
N THR A 68 3.16 17.28 4.72
CA THR A 68 3.36 18.26 5.81
C THR A 68 3.30 19.72 5.32
N LEU A 69 3.73 20.00 4.09
CA LEU A 69 3.97 21.37 3.60
C LEU A 69 2.87 21.91 2.66
N SER A 70 1.70 21.27 2.62
CA SER A 70 0.61 21.66 1.72
C SER A 70 -0.74 21.22 2.28
N ASP A 71 -1.71 22.14 2.27
CA ASP A 71 -3.09 21.85 2.69
C ASP A 71 -3.84 20.97 1.66
N GLN A 72 -3.39 20.94 0.41
CA GLN A 72 -4.00 20.13 -0.65
C GLN A 72 -3.60 18.65 -0.54
N PRO A 73 -4.56 17.72 -0.35
CA PRO A 73 -4.35 16.29 -0.54
C PRO A 73 -3.96 15.98 -1.99
N ARG A 74 -3.02 15.06 -2.19
CA ARG A 74 -2.62 14.61 -3.53
C ARG A 74 -3.20 13.22 -3.76
N THR A 75 -4.14 13.13 -4.70
CA THR A 75 -4.94 11.92 -4.96
C THR A 75 -4.68 11.32 -6.34
N THR A 76 -4.03 12.09 -7.21
CA THR A 76 -3.59 11.65 -8.54
C THR A 76 -2.07 11.58 -8.63
N ASP A 77 -1.56 10.86 -9.64
CA ASP A 77 -0.13 10.77 -9.88
C ASP A 77 0.50 12.12 -10.19
N ALA A 78 -0.17 12.91 -11.03
CA ALA A 78 0.26 14.25 -11.39
C ALA A 78 0.38 15.17 -10.17
N GLU A 79 -0.59 15.14 -9.25
CA GLU A 79 -0.55 15.92 -8.01
C GLU A 79 0.57 15.47 -7.06
N ARG A 80 0.89 14.16 -7.03
CA ARG A 80 2.03 13.65 -6.24
C ARG A 80 3.36 14.08 -6.87
N VAL A 81 3.48 14.02 -8.19
CA VAL A 81 4.67 14.50 -8.92
C VAL A 81 4.89 15.99 -8.65
N ASP A 82 3.87 16.84 -8.82
CA ASP A 82 3.90 18.28 -8.52
C ASP A 82 4.42 18.57 -7.10
N TYR A 83 3.86 17.87 -6.09
CA TYR A 83 4.34 18.01 -4.71
C TYR A 83 5.83 17.65 -4.58
N PHE A 84 6.26 16.56 -5.20
CA PHE A 84 7.65 16.12 -5.10
C PHE A 84 8.61 17.01 -5.89
N GLU A 85 8.20 17.67 -6.97
CA GLU A 85 9.04 18.66 -7.66
C GLU A 85 9.49 19.74 -6.67
N HIS A 86 8.56 20.32 -5.91
CA HIS A 86 8.86 21.32 -4.89
C HIS A 86 9.58 20.77 -3.66
N PHE A 87 9.20 19.58 -3.18
CA PHE A 87 9.84 19.00 -2.00
C PHE A 87 11.33 18.67 -2.26
N LEU A 88 11.66 18.24 -3.48
CA LEU A 88 13.01 17.84 -3.88
C LEU A 88 13.97 19.02 -4.05
N GLU A 89 13.47 20.23 -4.30
CA GLU A 89 14.29 21.46 -4.31
C GLU A 89 15.10 21.61 -3.01
N LYS A 90 14.55 21.13 -1.88
CA LYS A 90 15.19 21.19 -0.56
C LYS A 90 16.25 20.10 -0.33
N LYS A 91 16.46 19.19 -1.28
CA LYS A 91 17.37 18.03 -1.17
C LYS A 91 17.17 17.22 0.13
N PRO A 92 15.94 16.72 0.37
CA PRO A 92 15.57 16.08 1.62
C PRO A 92 16.23 14.69 1.79
N VAL A 93 16.77 14.44 2.98
CA VAL A 93 17.26 13.14 3.43
C VAL A 93 16.50 12.72 4.68
N GLY A 94 15.65 11.71 4.57
CA GLY A 94 14.85 11.20 5.69
C GLY A 94 15.62 10.20 6.54
N LYS A 95 15.40 10.25 7.86
CA LYS A 95 15.85 9.25 8.83
C LYS A 95 14.70 8.87 9.75
N ILE A 96 14.44 7.57 9.90
CA ILE A 96 13.45 7.05 10.86
C ILE A 96 13.99 7.20 12.29
N ASP A 97 13.20 7.80 13.17
CA ASP A 97 13.51 7.96 14.60
C ASP A 97 12.77 6.92 15.45
N THR A 98 11.50 6.65 15.12
CA THR A 98 10.69 5.61 15.75
C THR A 98 9.87 4.89 14.69
N ARG A 99 9.55 3.61 14.93
CA ARG A 99 8.84 2.76 13.97
C ARG A 99 8.01 1.70 14.65
N THR A 100 6.79 1.50 14.16
CA THR A 100 5.92 0.37 14.45
C THR A 100 5.39 -0.19 13.13
N ILE A 101 5.60 -1.48 12.90
CA ILE A 101 5.11 -2.17 11.70
C ILE A 101 4.02 -3.17 12.06
N ARG A 102 2.92 -3.13 11.31
CA ARG A 102 1.83 -4.12 11.33
C ARG A 102 1.68 -4.72 9.94
N ILE A 103 1.66 -6.04 9.86
CA ILE A 103 1.58 -6.79 8.58
C ILE A 103 0.25 -7.54 8.56
N GLY A 104 -0.46 -7.43 7.43
CA GLY A 104 -1.65 -8.21 7.11
C GLY A 104 -1.51 -8.90 5.76
N CYS A 105 -2.58 -9.57 5.32
CA CYS A 105 -2.59 -10.21 4.01
C CYS A 105 -2.47 -9.18 2.88
N ASN A 106 -1.38 -9.22 2.10
CA ASN A 106 -1.10 -8.30 0.99
C ASN A 106 -1.14 -6.80 1.37
N LYS A 107 -1.02 -6.49 2.67
CA LYS A 107 -1.10 -5.14 3.23
C LYS A 107 -0.11 -4.98 4.37
N ALA A 108 0.43 -3.78 4.53
CA ALA A 108 1.23 -3.44 5.70
C ALA A 108 1.03 -1.97 6.09
N VAL A 109 1.33 -1.66 7.35
CA VAL A 109 1.37 -0.30 7.88
C VAL A 109 2.71 -0.10 8.57
N ASP A 110 3.44 0.95 8.19
CA ASP A 110 4.65 1.45 8.87
C ASP A 110 4.33 2.85 9.39
N THR A 111 4.33 3.01 10.71
CA THR A 111 4.06 4.29 11.37
C THR A 111 5.14 4.66 12.35
N GLY A 112 5.34 5.96 12.56
CA GLY A 112 6.28 6.44 13.55
C GLY A 112 6.64 7.90 13.34
N THR A 113 7.89 8.23 13.64
CA THR A 113 8.45 9.57 13.47
C THR A 113 9.72 9.50 12.65
N TYR A 114 9.97 10.55 11.87
CA TYR A 114 11.21 10.73 11.14
C TYR A 114 11.72 12.16 11.27
N THR A 115 12.97 12.33 10.89
CA THR A 115 13.61 13.63 10.72
C THR A 115 14.10 13.73 9.29
N PHE A 116 13.71 14.80 8.60
CA PHE A 116 14.35 15.20 7.34
C PHE A 116 15.49 16.15 7.62
N THR A 117 16.65 15.91 7.02
CA THR A 117 17.73 16.88 6.89
C THR A 117 17.73 17.42 5.46
N PHE A 118 17.79 18.73 5.30
CA PHE A 118 17.77 19.38 3.99
C PHE A 118 19.17 19.80 3.53
N GLY A 119 19.30 20.19 2.27
CA GLY A 119 20.57 20.58 1.68
C GLY A 119 21.24 21.81 2.31
N ASP A 120 20.48 22.63 3.03
CA ASP A 120 20.98 23.77 3.81
C ASP A 120 21.39 23.40 5.25
N GLY A 121 21.26 22.11 5.62
CA GLY A 121 21.55 21.59 6.97
C GLY A 121 20.41 21.75 7.97
N SER A 122 19.31 22.43 7.61
CA SER A 122 18.13 22.53 8.46
C SER A 122 17.45 21.16 8.61
N GLN A 123 16.74 20.98 9.72
CA GLN A 123 16.06 19.72 10.05
C GLN A 123 14.58 19.94 10.36
N ALA A 124 13.73 19.05 9.87
CA ALA A 124 12.31 19.01 10.19
C ALA A 124 11.92 17.65 10.76
N LYS A 125 11.38 17.65 11.98
CA LYS A 125 10.81 16.46 12.63
C LYS A 125 9.33 16.33 12.27
N ALA A 126 8.91 15.13 11.94
CA ALA A 126 7.54 14.87 11.56
C ALA A 126 7.09 13.45 11.94
N ARG A 127 5.79 13.27 12.00
CA ARG A 127 5.11 11.99 12.21
C ARG A 127 4.69 11.45 10.86
N TYR A 128 4.75 10.14 10.68
CA TYR A 128 4.37 9.51 9.42
C TYR A 128 3.49 8.28 9.61
N THR A 129 2.68 8.03 8.60
CA THR A 129 1.99 6.77 8.34
C THR A 129 2.17 6.43 6.87
N TYR A 130 2.83 5.31 6.59
CA TYR A 130 2.79 4.66 5.29
C TYR A 130 1.89 3.43 5.38
N THR A 131 0.91 3.33 4.49
CA THR A 131 0.25 2.06 4.21
C THR A 131 0.76 1.51 2.90
N TYR A 132 0.96 0.21 2.83
CA TYR A 132 1.43 -0.49 1.66
C TYR A 132 0.43 -1.57 1.23
N ALA A 133 0.35 -1.81 -0.07
CA ALA A 133 -0.35 -2.96 -0.63
C ALA A 133 0.54 -3.69 -1.65
N TRP A 134 0.41 -5.01 -1.68
CA TRP A 134 1.02 -5.85 -2.71
C TRP A 134 0.12 -5.90 -3.94
N ASN A 135 0.64 -5.50 -5.10
CA ASN A 135 -0.13 -5.47 -6.35
C ASN A 135 0.02 -6.73 -7.22
N GLY A 136 0.57 -7.81 -6.65
CA GLY A 136 0.93 -9.03 -7.40
C GLY A 136 2.38 -9.05 -7.90
N LYS A 137 3.08 -7.91 -7.91
CA LYS A 137 4.47 -7.78 -8.41
C LYS A 137 5.40 -7.10 -7.42
N GLN A 138 4.92 -6.05 -6.74
CA GLN A 138 5.70 -5.26 -5.80
C GLN A 138 4.81 -4.61 -4.75
N TRP A 139 5.43 -4.21 -3.64
CA TRP A 139 4.81 -3.35 -2.63
C TRP A 139 4.81 -1.89 -3.09
N LEU A 140 3.64 -1.26 -3.04
CA LEU A 140 3.46 0.17 -3.33
C LEU A 140 2.80 0.87 -2.15
N ILE A 141 3.10 2.15 -1.99
CA ILE A 141 2.46 3.03 -1.01
C ILE A 141 1.02 3.29 -1.46
N THR A 142 0.04 2.99 -0.63
CA THR A 142 -1.38 3.29 -0.87
C THR A 142 -1.84 4.56 -0.15
N THR A 143 -1.27 4.84 1.02
CA THR A 143 -1.48 6.10 1.74
C THR A 143 -0.17 6.53 2.38
N HIS A 144 0.15 7.81 2.24
CA HIS A 144 1.23 8.47 2.96
C HIS A 144 0.64 9.68 3.66
N HIS A 145 0.61 9.67 4.99
CA HIS A 145 0.32 10.86 5.78
C HIS A 145 1.60 11.29 6.48
N SER A 146 2.04 12.51 6.21
CA SER A 146 3.15 13.20 6.85
C SER A 146 2.62 14.44 7.54
N SER A 147 3.02 14.68 8.79
CA SER A 147 2.60 15.88 9.50
C SER A 147 3.69 16.38 10.45
N ALA A 148 3.76 17.70 10.61
CA ALA A 148 4.61 18.32 11.61
C ALA A 148 4.29 17.78 13.01
N ASN A 149 5.30 17.82 13.90
CA ASN A 149 5.05 17.56 15.31
C ASN A 149 4.18 18.72 15.87
N PRO A 150 3.07 18.44 16.59
CA PRO A 150 2.13 19.49 17.01
C PRO A 150 2.71 20.52 17.99
N ASN A 151 3.86 20.24 18.61
CA ASN A 151 4.55 21.17 19.52
C ASN A 151 5.79 21.80 18.86
N GLY A 152 5.76 21.96 17.52
CA GLY A 152 6.83 22.61 16.75
C GLY A 152 7.07 24.05 17.18
#